data_AF-K9KG55-F1
#
_entry.id   AF-K9KG55-F1
#
_cell.length_a   1.000
_cell.length_b   1.000
_cell.length_c   1.000
_cell.angle_alpha   90.00
_cell.angle_beta   90.00
_cell.angle_gamma   90.00
#
_symmetry.space_group_name_H-M   'P 1'
#
loop_
_entity.id
_entity.type
_entity.pdbx_description
1 polymer ?
#
loop_
_entity_poly.entity_id
_entity_poly.type
_entity_poly.pdbx_seq_one_letter_code
_entity_poly.pdbx_strand_id
1 'polypeptide(L)'
;RVLGINEWQNTGFQYDVISCLNLLDRCDQPLTLLKDIRSVLEPTRGRVILALVLPFHPYVENVGGKWEKPSEILEIKGQNWEEQVNSLPEVFRKAGFVIEAFTRLPYLCEGDMYNDYYVLDDAVFVLKPV
;
A
#
# COMPACT_ATOMS: atom_id res chain seq x y z
N ARG A 1 23.01 1.36 -1.02
CA ARG A 1 23.00 0.24 -0.04
C ARG A 1 21.57 -0.20 0.12
N VAL A 2 21.28 -1.50 0.04
CA VAL A 2 19.95 -2.04 0.36
C VAL A 2 19.82 -2.08 1.89
N LEU A 3 18.72 -1.56 2.42
CA LEU A 3 18.43 -1.52 3.86
C LEU A 3 17.60 -2.74 4.26
N GLY A 4 17.73 -3.21 5.50
CA GLY A 4 16.89 -4.29 6.02
C GLY A 4 15.42 -3.87 6.14
N ILE A 5 14.52 -4.84 6.05
CA ILE A 5 13.06 -4.63 6.12
C ILE A 5 12.60 -3.95 7.41
N ASN A 6 13.35 -4.10 8.50
CA ASN A 6 13.07 -3.48 9.81
C ASN A 6 14.03 -2.33 10.17
N GLU A 7 14.85 -1.89 9.20
CA GLU A 7 15.90 -0.90 9.44
C GLU A 7 15.64 0.42 8.71
N TRP A 8 14.96 0.39 7.56
CA TRP A 8 14.84 1.53 6.66
C TRP A 8 14.19 2.76 7.29
N GLN A 9 13.27 2.54 8.24
CA GLN A 9 12.57 3.57 9.00
C GLN A 9 13.40 4.14 10.17
N ASN A 10 14.48 3.46 10.58
CA ASN A 10 15.28 3.80 11.76
C ASN A 10 16.66 4.39 11.41
N THR A 11 16.85 4.84 10.17
CA THR A 11 18.15 5.31 9.68
C THR A 11 18.47 6.76 10.02
N GLY A 12 17.47 7.55 10.42
CA GLY A 12 17.58 9.00 10.60
C GLY A 12 17.58 9.80 9.29
N PHE A 13 17.51 9.14 8.14
CA PHE A 13 17.32 9.80 6.85
C PHE A 13 15.86 10.18 6.62
N GLN A 14 15.67 11.27 5.88
CA GLN A 14 14.38 11.59 5.28
C GLN A 14 14.42 11.27 3.79
N TYR A 15 13.33 10.69 3.29
CA TYR A 15 13.17 10.32 1.89
C TYR A 15 12.28 11.34 1.18
N ASP A 16 12.73 11.85 0.04
CA ASP A 16 11.90 12.73 -0.80
C ASP A 16 10.81 11.93 -1.54
N VAL A 17 11.06 10.65 -1.84
CA VAL A 17 10.10 9.76 -2.53
C VAL A 17 10.15 8.36 -1.94
N ILE A 18 8.98 7.77 -1.68
CA ILE A 18 8.83 6.35 -1.29
C ILE A 18 7.83 5.68 -2.24
N SER A 19 8.16 4.49 -2.74
CA SER A 19 7.24 3.66 -3.54
C SER A 19 6.72 2.49 -2.71
N CYS A 20 5.39 2.39 -2.54
CA CYS A 20 4.69 1.32 -1.86
C CYS A 20 3.75 0.64 -2.87
N LEU A 21 4.26 -0.33 -3.62
CA LEU A 21 3.58 -0.86 -4.81
C LEU A 21 3.02 -2.24 -4.51
N ASN A 22 1.68 -2.37 -4.44
CA ASN A 22 0.97 -3.64 -4.26
C ASN A 22 1.47 -4.43 -3.04
N LEU A 23 1.66 -3.70 -1.94
CA LEU A 23 2.24 -4.23 -0.68
C LEU A 23 1.21 -4.28 0.44
N LEU A 24 0.26 -3.34 0.51
CA LEU A 24 -0.68 -3.23 1.64
C LEU A 24 -1.65 -4.41 1.75
N ASP A 25 -1.96 -5.09 0.65
CA ASP A 25 -2.78 -6.30 0.61
C ASP A 25 -1.99 -7.58 0.91
N ARG A 26 -0.65 -7.47 1.06
CA ARG A 26 0.28 -8.60 1.32
C ARG A 26 1.10 -8.42 2.59
N CYS A 27 0.78 -7.42 3.39
CA CYS A 27 1.49 -7.05 4.61
C CYS A 27 0.65 -7.39 5.83
N ASP A 28 1.29 -7.87 6.91
CA ASP A 28 0.61 -8.14 8.18
C ASP A 28 0.17 -6.86 8.92
N GLN A 29 0.97 -5.81 8.83
CA GLN A 29 0.77 -4.55 9.55
C GLN A 29 0.70 -3.35 8.58
N PRO A 30 -0.31 -3.27 7.69
CA PRO A 30 -0.41 -2.20 6.70
C PRO A 30 -0.56 -0.79 7.28
N LEU A 31 -1.17 -0.62 8.47
CA LEU A 31 -1.27 0.70 9.11
C LEU A 31 0.07 1.14 9.69
N THR A 32 0.79 0.21 10.33
CA THR A 32 2.14 0.46 10.84
C THR A 32 3.08 0.80 9.68
N LEU A 33 3.02 0.07 8.56
CA LEU A 33 3.79 0.40 7.36
C LEU A 33 3.52 1.83 6.87
N LEU A 34 2.25 2.25 6.79
CA LEU A 34 1.92 3.62 6.39
C LEU A 34 2.48 4.67 7.38
N LYS A 35 2.43 4.38 8.69
CA LYS A 35 3.01 5.27 9.73
C LYS A 35 4.54 5.34 9.64
N ASP A 36 5.19 4.22 9.39
CA ASP A 36 6.64 4.15 9.18
C ASP A 36 7.03 4.95 7.94
N ILE A 37 6.29 4.82 6.83
CA ILE A 37 6.50 5.64 5.63
C ILE A 37 6.36 7.13 6.01
N ARG A 38 5.32 7.51 6.75
CA ARG A 38 5.09 8.91 7.15
C ARG A 38 6.21 9.46 8.02
N SER A 39 6.81 8.64 8.90
CA SER A 39 7.82 9.08 9.87
C SER A 39 9.17 9.42 9.22
N VAL A 40 9.51 8.75 8.11
CA VAL A 40 10.75 8.99 7.37
C VAL A 40 10.57 9.72 6.04
N LEU A 41 9.34 10.01 5.62
CA LEU A 41 9.12 10.86 4.45
C LEU A 41 9.43 12.32 4.80
N GLU A 42 10.10 13.02 3.88
CA GLU A 42 10.36 14.45 4.02
C GLU A 42 9.02 15.21 4.19
N PRO A 43 8.86 16.04 5.24
CA PRO A 43 7.56 16.56 5.66
C PRO A 43 6.95 17.66 4.77
N THR A 44 7.72 18.29 3.86
CA THR A 44 7.27 19.47 3.10
C THR A 44 6.98 19.17 1.63
N ARG A 45 7.86 18.42 0.98
CA ARG A 45 7.86 18.07 -0.45
C ARG A 45 7.83 16.57 -0.71
N GLY A 46 7.97 15.74 0.32
CA GLY A 46 7.95 14.29 0.17
C GLY A 46 6.72 13.75 -0.54
N ARG A 47 6.88 12.66 -1.31
CA ARG A 47 5.79 11.96 -2.01
C ARG A 47 5.83 10.46 -1.83
N VAL A 48 4.66 9.86 -1.72
CA VAL A 48 4.49 8.40 -1.77
C VAL A 48 3.79 8.03 -3.07
N ILE A 49 4.39 7.13 -3.84
CA ILE A 49 3.70 6.45 -4.96
C ILE A 49 3.15 5.16 -4.38
N LEU A 50 1.84 5.06 -4.26
CA LEU A 50 1.17 3.91 -3.66
C LEU A 50 0.32 3.21 -4.71
N ALA A 51 0.53 1.92 -4.94
CA ALA A 51 -0.33 1.09 -5.79
C ALA A 51 -1.14 0.13 -4.92
N LEU A 52 -2.41 -0.05 -5.26
CA LEU A 52 -3.36 -0.85 -4.49
C LEU A 52 -4.40 -1.47 -5.42
N VAL A 53 -4.35 -2.79 -5.53
CA VAL A 53 -5.40 -3.57 -6.20
C VAL A 53 -6.73 -3.41 -5.47
N LEU A 54 -7.78 -3.10 -6.24
CA LEU A 54 -9.16 -3.01 -5.78
C LEU A 54 -10.07 -3.96 -6.60
N PRO A 55 -11.04 -4.64 -5.97
CA PRO A 55 -11.37 -4.56 -4.55
C PRO A 55 -10.29 -5.18 -3.66
N PHE A 56 -10.09 -4.58 -2.49
CA PHE A 56 -9.02 -4.88 -1.54
C PHE A 56 -9.29 -6.20 -0.82
N HIS A 57 -8.43 -7.18 -1.07
CA HIS A 57 -8.49 -8.52 -0.48
C HIS A 57 -7.15 -8.84 0.21
N PRO A 58 -6.95 -8.36 1.45
CA PRO A 58 -5.67 -8.53 2.13
C PRO A 58 -5.49 -9.97 2.63
N TYR A 59 -4.30 -10.50 2.44
CA TYR A 59 -3.87 -11.77 3.01
C TYR A 59 -2.35 -11.76 3.25
N VAL A 60 -1.91 -12.55 4.21
CA VAL A 60 -0.50 -12.72 4.56
C VAL A 60 -0.11 -14.16 4.33
N GLU A 61 1.00 -14.37 3.63
CA GLU A 61 1.59 -15.70 3.48
C GLU A 61 2.55 -15.97 4.64
N ASN A 62 2.18 -16.89 5.53
CA ASN A 62 3.03 -17.33 6.62
C ASN A 62 3.97 -18.45 6.19
N VAL A 63 5.06 -18.63 6.96
CA VAL A 63 5.99 -19.74 6.81
C VAL A 63 5.21 -21.06 6.82
N GLY A 64 5.24 -21.78 5.69
CA GLY A 64 4.47 -23.01 5.49
C GLY A 64 3.25 -22.86 4.57
N GLY A 65 3.11 -21.74 3.85
CA GLY A 65 2.11 -21.57 2.79
C GLY A 65 0.68 -21.39 3.30
N LYS A 66 0.53 -20.97 4.56
CA LYS A 66 -0.79 -20.66 5.13
C LYS A 66 -1.14 -19.21 4.87
N TRP A 67 -2.34 -19.00 4.35
CA TRP A 67 -2.93 -17.69 4.14
C TRP A 67 -3.69 -17.24 5.39
N GLU A 68 -3.29 -16.12 5.98
CA GLU A 68 -3.93 -15.52 7.14
C GLU A 68 -4.38 -14.09 6.86
N LYS A 69 -5.29 -13.58 7.69
CA LYS A 69 -5.66 -12.16 7.65
C LYS A 69 -4.56 -11.34 8.33
N PRO A 70 -4.32 -10.11 7.86
CA PRO A 70 -3.37 -9.22 8.53
C PRO A 70 -3.82 -8.92 9.97
N SER A 71 -2.86 -8.71 10.85
CA SER A 71 -3.09 -8.29 12.24
C SER A 71 -3.67 -6.86 12.34
N GLU A 72 -3.47 -6.02 11.32
CA GLU A 72 -4.07 -4.69 11.21
C GLU A 72 -5.04 -4.57 10.03
N ILE A 73 -6.11 -3.79 10.22
CA ILE A 73 -7.18 -3.63 9.23
C ILE A 73 -7.14 -2.20 8.67
N LEU A 74 -7.07 -2.08 7.34
CA LEU A 74 -7.41 -0.84 6.65
C LEU A 74 -8.93 -0.76 6.53
N GLU A 75 -9.54 0.28 7.10
CA GLU A 75 -10.99 0.51 7.09
C GLU A 75 -11.51 0.99 5.71
N ILE A 76 -11.17 0.25 4.65
CA ILE A 76 -11.66 0.47 3.29
C ILE A 76 -13.12 0.00 3.23
N LYS A 77 -14.01 0.86 2.75
CA LYS A 77 -15.47 0.63 2.73
C LYS A 77 -15.92 0.37 1.29
N GLY A 78 -16.91 -0.51 1.14
CA GLY A 78 -17.48 -0.84 -0.17
C GLY A 78 -17.05 -2.19 -0.72
N GLN A 79 -17.72 -2.61 -1.80
CA GLN A 79 -17.55 -3.94 -2.40
C GLN A 79 -16.92 -3.89 -3.80
N ASN A 80 -17.14 -2.80 -4.53
CA ASN A 80 -16.57 -2.60 -5.87
C ASN A 80 -15.45 -1.57 -5.86
N TRP A 81 -14.78 -1.44 -7.00
CA TRP A 81 -13.67 -0.53 -7.20
C TRP A 81 -14.05 0.92 -6.86
N GLU A 82 -15.20 1.39 -7.38
CA GLU A 82 -15.68 2.76 -7.23
C GLU A 82 -15.97 3.11 -5.77
N GLU A 83 -16.62 2.22 -5.03
CA GLU A 83 -16.91 2.45 -3.61
C GLU A 83 -15.63 2.48 -2.78
N GLN A 84 -14.73 1.53 -3.03
CA GLN A 84 -13.50 1.40 -2.25
C GLN A 84 -12.54 2.56 -2.50
N VAL A 85 -12.35 2.97 -3.76
CA VAL A 85 -11.48 4.12 -4.08
C VAL A 85 -11.99 5.41 -3.41
N ASN A 86 -13.31 5.57 -3.31
CA ASN A 86 -13.93 6.72 -2.64
C ASN A 86 -13.78 6.69 -1.11
N SER A 87 -13.51 5.53 -0.51
CA SER A 87 -13.27 5.41 0.93
C SER A 87 -11.82 5.69 1.36
N LEU A 88 -10.86 5.52 0.44
CA LEU A 88 -9.42 5.66 0.70
C LEU A 88 -8.96 7.04 1.21
N PRO A 89 -9.57 8.19 0.84
CA PRO A 89 -9.19 9.47 1.42
C PRO A 89 -9.29 9.51 2.96
N GLU A 90 -10.25 8.79 3.56
CA GLU A 90 -10.39 8.70 5.02
C GLU A 90 -9.24 7.85 5.61
N VAL A 91 -8.95 6.71 4.99
CA VAL A 91 -7.89 5.77 5.41
C VAL A 91 -6.52 6.47 5.37
N PHE A 92 -6.18 7.11 4.26
CA PHE A 92 -4.89 7.80 4.10
C PHE A 92 -4.78 9.02 5.03
N ARG A 93 -5.87 9.75 5.29
CA ARG A 93 -5.85 10.86 6.24
C ARG A 93 -5.52 10.39 7.65
N LYS A 94 -6.07 9.25 8.09
CA LYS A 94 -5.74 8.64 9.40
C LYS A 94 -4.27 8.25 9.49
N ALA A 95 -3.63 7.96 8.36
CA ALA A 95 -2.20 7.66 8.26
C ALA A 95 -1.29 8.90 8.05
N GLY A 96 -1.85 10.12 8.06
CA GLY A 96 -1.08 11.34 7.90
C GLY A 96 -0.78 11.73 6.45
N PHE A 97 -1.62 11.30 5.52
CA PHE A 97 -1.49 11.60 4.09
C PHE A 97 -2.76 12.20 3.50
N VAL A 98 -2.59 12.95 2.41
CA VAL A 98 -3.68 13.30 1.50
C VAL A 98 -3.31 12.91 0.08
N ILE A 99 -4.34 12.57 -0.71
CA ILE A 99 -4.18 12.25 -2.13
C ILE A 99 -3.96 13.55 -2.89
N GLU A 100 -2.87 13.63 -3.65
CA GLU A 100 -2.59 14.73 -4.59
C GLU A 100 -3.12 14.41 -5.98
N ALA A 101 -2.94 13.17 -6.43
CA ALA A 101 -3.45 12.65 -7.69
C ALA A 101 -3.63 11.13 -7.59
N PHE A 102 -4.46 10.55 -8.47
CA PHE A 102 -4.54 9.11 -8.64
C PHE A 102 -4.96 8.74 -10.06
N THR A 103 -4.74 7.50 -10.44
CA THR A 103 -5.23 6.92 -11.70
C THR A 103 -5.66 5.47 -11.50
N ARG A 104 -6.50 4.97 -12.41
CA ARG A 104 -6.87 3.54 -12.53
C ARG A 104 -6.12 2.93 -13.71
N LEU A 105 -5.48 1.78 -13.49
CA LEU A 105 -4.70 1.09 -14.52
C LEU A 105 -4.70 -0.43 -14.25
N PRO A 106 -4.39 -1.27 -15.24
CA PRO A 106 -4.23 -2.69 -15.00
C PRO A 106 -2.93 -3.00 -14.24
N TYR A 107 -3.00 -3.90 -13.27
CA TYR A 107 -1.84 -4.56 -12.65
C TYR A 107 -1.70 -5.98 -13.19
N LEU A 108 -0.55 -6.26 -13.82
CA LEU A 108 -0.19 -7.59 -14.27
C LEU A 108 0.67 -8.26 -13.21
N CYS A 109 0.20 -9.39 -12.70
CA CYS A 109 0.96 -10.18 -11.73
C CYS A 109 1.12 -11.63 -12.20
N GLU A 110 2.10 -12.30 -11.59
CA GLU A 110 2.36 -13.72 -11.83
C GLU A 110 1.08 -14.53 -11.63
N GLY A 111 0.88 -15.47 -12.54
CA GLY A 111 -0.25 -16.37 -12.53
C GLY A 111 -0.02 -17.60 -11.66
N ASP A 112 -0.66 -18.70 -12.01
CA ASP A 112 -0.53 -19.99 -11.35
C ASP A 112 -0.45 -21.12 -12.38
N MET A 113 -0.64 -22.37 -11.94
CA MET A 113 -0.60 -23.53 -12.81
C MET A 113 -1.68 -23.55 -13.91
N TYR A 114 -2.69 -22.68 -13.84
CA TYR A 114 -3.82 -22.61 -14.78
C TYR A 114 -3.78 -21.36 -15.66
N ASN A 115 -3.23 -20.25 -15.18
CA ASN A 115 -3.13 -19.00 -15.92
C ASN A 115 -1.68 -18.49 -15.87
N ASP A 116 -1.11 -18.04 -16.99
CA ASP A 116 0.26 -17.54 -17.02
C ASP A 116 0.43 -16.21 -16.26
N TYR A 117 -0.62 -15.38 -16.26
CA TYR A 117 -0.68 -14.12 -15.54
C TYR A 117 -2.12 -13.73 -15.24
N TYR A 118 -2.26 -12.87 -14.23
CA TYR A 118 -3.53 -12.22 -13.91
C TYR A 118 -3.48 -10.73 -14.29
N VAL A 119 -4.64 -10.18 -14.66
CA VAL A 119 -4.83 -8.75 -14.86
C VAL A 119 -5.85 -8.28 -13.84
N LEU A 120 -5.42 -7.41 -12.93
CA LEU A 120 -6.24 -6.90 -11.83
C LEU A 120 -6.48 -5.40 -12.00
N ASP A 121 -7.58 -4.90 -11.45
CA ASP A 121 -7.86 -3.46 -11.39
C ASP A 121 -7.03 -2.81 -10.29
N ASP A 122 -6.14 -1.90 -10.66
CA ASP A 122 -5.23 -1.21 -9.75
C ASP A 122 -5.54 0.29 -9.68
N ALA A 123 -5.27 0.88 -8.52
CA ALA A 123 -5.30 2.30 -8.29
C ALA A 123 -3.92 2.77 -7.83
N VAL A 124 -3.29 3.66 -8.61
CA VAL A 124 -2.02 4.27 -8.25
C VAL A 124 -2.25 5.69 -7.77
N PHE A 125 -1.81 5.97 -6.55
CA PHE A 125 -1.94 7.24 -5.86
C PHE A 125 -0.59 7.93 -5.74
N VAL A 126 -0.61 9.26 -5.88
CA VAL A 126 0.43 10.14 -5.37
C VAL A 126 -0.08 10.72 -4.07
N LEU A 127 0.55 10.37 -2.95
CA LEU A 127 0.23 10.88 -1.63
C LEU A 127 1.26 11.92 -1.20
N LYS A 128 0.80 12.96 -0.50
CA LYS A 128 1.66 13.93 0.19
C LYS A 128 1.40 13.91 1.69
N PRO A 129 2.42 14.16 2.53
CA PRO A 129 2.25 14.20 3.98
C PRO A 129 1.36 15.38 4.40
N VAL A 130 0.64 15.18 5.51
CA VAL A 130 -0.08 16.21 6.27
C VAL A 130 0.66 16.52 7.55
#